data_AF-A0A9P7DRX0-F1
#
_entry.id   AF-A0A9P7DRX0-F1
#
_cell.length_a   1.000
_cell.length_b   1.000
_cell.length_c   1.000
_cell.angle_alpha   90.00
_cell.angle_beta   90.00
_cell.angle_gamma   90.00
#
_symmetry.space_group_name_H-M   'P 1'
#
loop_
_entity.id
_entity.type
_entity.pdbx_description
1 polymer ?
#
loop_
_entity_poly.entity_id
_entity_poly.type
_entity_poly.pdbx_seq_one_letter_code
_entity_poly.pdbx_strand_id
1 'polypeptide(L)'
;MTFLADFLLTVVPKDSIPIYLKTYIPGETPLSTWPVVTTALASYLAVIFGIREIMKDRSPQRLNTLFRIHNAFLSIGSLILLVLMMEEVGSIWLTNTTYGTMCDETSWTERLEFYYMINYYFKYIELFDTVFLALKKKPLAFLHVFHHSATALLCFVQLNGKTSVSWVVISLNLAVHVIMYYYYFATAGGAKIWWKKYLTSMQIIQFIIDIVIVYFGTYQHYAATHYHHLPHWSNCAGTETAALFGCGLLTTYLGLFINFYIQTYKKSAKGKKPTANGIANGHAQNGNGCANPSSYRTAR
;
A
#
# COMPACT_ATOMS: atom_id res chain seq x y z
N MET A 1 -21.84 1.35 23.25
CA MET A 1 -20.88 0.39 22.68
C MET A 1 -19.51 0.85 23.13
N THR A 2 -18.71 0.00 23.78
CA THR A 2 -17.31 0.34 24.05
C THR A 2 -16.56 0.33 22.72
N PHE A 3 -15.98 1.46 22.36
CA PHE A 3 -15.21 1.63 21.14
C PHE A 3 -13.97 0.74 21.15
N LEU A 4 -13.50 0.27 19.99
CA LEU A 4 -12.32 -0.60 19.90
C LEU A 4 -11.09 0.13 20.43
N ALA A 5 -10.99 1.44 20.19
CA ALA A 5 -9.93 2.27 20.73
C ALA A 5 -9.90 2.22 22.27
N ASP A 6 -11.06 2.35 22.92
CA ASP A 6 -11.16 2.31 24.38
C ASP A 6 -10.72 0.95 24.93
N PHE A 7 -11.10 -0.15 24.28
CA PHE A 7 -10.66 -1.49 24.65
C PHE A 7 -9.13 -1.65 24.53
N LEU A 8 -8.53 -1.28 23.40
CA LEU A 8 -7.08 -1.38 23.21
C LEU A 8 -6.30 -0.56 24.24
N LEU A 9 -6.83 0.62 24.59
CA LEU A 9 -6.27 1.51 25.59
C LEU A 9 -6.30 0.93 27.02
N THR A 10 -7.10 -0.11 27.29
CA THR A 10 -7.04 -0.87 28.58
C THR A 10 -5.91 -1.89 28.63
N VAL A 11 -5.41 -2.31 27.46
CA VAL A 11 -4.38 -3.36 27.34
C VAL A 11 -2.99 -2.74 27.13
N VAL A 12 -2.92 -1.53 26.55
CA VAL A 12 -1.66 -0.83 26.26
C VAL A 12 -1.29 0.11 27.42
N PRO A 13 -0.11 -0.02 28.04
CA PRO A 13 0.36 0.90 29.08
C PRO A 13 0.58 2.30 28.48
N LYS A 14 -0.18 3.31 28.93
CA LYS A 14 -0.13 4.67 28.36
C LYS A 14 0.95 5.56 28.96
N ASP A 15 1.25 5.37 30.24
CA ASP A 15 2.02 6.32 31.05
C ASP A 15 3.53 6.26 30.80
N SER A 16 4.00 5.21 30.15
CA SER A 16 5.42 4.98 29.82
C SER A 16 5.78 5.25 28.36
N ILE A 17 4.83 5.67 27.52
CA ILE A 17 5.09 5.89 26.08
C ILE A 17 5.50 7.35 25.83
N PRO A 18 6.72 7.60 25.30
CA PRO A 18 7.18 8.94 24.93
C PRO A 18 6.23 9.66 23.95
N ILE A 19 6.18 10.99 24.03
CA ILE A 19 5.27 11.83 23.23
C ILE A 19 5.53 11.66 21.73
N TYR A 20 6.79 11.59 21.30
CA TYR A 20 7.17 11.40 19.89
C TYR A 20 6.71 10.08 19.26
N LEU A 21 6.21 9.12 20.07
CA LEU A 21 5.58 7.89 19.61
C LEU A 21 4.04 7.99 19.54
N LYS A 22 3.45 9.02 20.14
CA LYS A 22 2.01 9.28 20.19
C LYS A 22 1.57 10.36 19.21
N THR A 23 2.48 11.30 18.91
CA THR A 23 2.23 12.48 18.06
C THR A 23 3.39 12.63 17.09
N TYR A 24 3.12 13.12 15.87
CA TYR A 24 4.14 13.27 14.84
C TYR A 24 4.93 14.56 15.07
N ILE A 25 6.18 14.42 15.49
CA ILE A 25 7.09 15.54 15.74
C ILE A 25 8.28 15.43 14.77
N PRO A 26 8.35 16.28 13.73
CA PRO A 26 9.47 16.32 12.81
C PRO A 26 10.81 16.50 13.55
N GLY A 27 11.76 15.58 13.34
CA GLY A 27 13.06 15.59 14.00
C GLY A 27 13.17 14.71 15.25
N GLU A 28 12.06 14.41 15.91
CA GLU A 28 12.04 13.56 17.12
C GLU A 28 11.41 12.18 16.86
N THR A 29 10.29 12.15 16.13
CA THR A 29 9.62 10.90 15.78
C THR A 29 10.53 10.05 14.90
N PRO A 30 10.64 8.73 15.12
CA PRO A 30 11.40 7.84 14.23
C PRO A 30 10.97 7.99 12.77
N LEU A 31 11.94 8.01 11.85
CA LEU A 31 11.69 8.18 10.40
C LEU A 31 10.99 9.51 10.04
N SER A 32 11.17 10.57 10.83
CA SER A 32 10.55 11.89 10.57
C SER A 32 11.44 12.92 9.88
N THR A 33 12.62 12.53 9.36
CA THR A 33 13.53 13.44 8.69
C THR A 33 13.94 12.94 7.31
N TRP A 34 14.17 13.88 6.38
CA TRP A 34 14.61 13.57 5.02
C TRP A 34 15.85 12.67 4.94
N PRO A 35 16.95 12.92 5.69
CA PRO A 35 18.12 12.04 5.64
C PRO A 35 17.81 10.61 6.07
N VAL A 36 16.98 10.43 7.10
CA VAL A 36 16.61 9.11 7.60
C VAL A 36 15.72 8.38 6.60
N VAL A 37 14.69 9.03 6.06
CA VAL A 37 13.77 8.43 5.09
C VAL A 37 14.48 8.05 3.79
N THR A 38 15.30 8.96 3.25
CA THR A 38 16.07 8.70 2.02
C THR A 38 17.10 7.58 2.23
N THR A 39 17.77 7.54 3.38
CA THR A 39 18.70 6.45 3.73
C THR A 39 17.97 5.13 3.86
N ALA A 40 16.78 5.09 4.47
CA ALA A 40 15.98 3.88 4.60
C ALA A 40 15.55 3.34 3.22
N LEU A 41 15.10 4.21 2.32
CA LEU A 41 14.71 3.82 0.96
C LEU A 41 15.90 3.38 0.10
N ALA A 42 17.03 4.08 0.20
CA ALA A 42 18.27 3.68 -0.47
C ALA A 42 18.77 2.32 0.05
N SER A 43 18.72 2.11 1.36
CA SER A 43 19.06 0.84 2.00
C SER A 43 18.13 -0.28 1.55
N TYR A 44 16.82 -0.03 1.46
CA TYR A 44 15.85 -0.98 0.92
C TYR A 44 16.22 -1.39 -0.52
N LEU A 45 16.49 -0.43 -1.41
CA LEU A 45 16.88 -0.74 -2.79
C LEU A 45 18.19 -1.54 -2.83
N ALA A 46 19.20 -1.14 -2.05
CA ALA A 46 20.48 -1.83 -1.96
C ALA A 46 20.31 -3.28 -1.48
N VAL A 47 19.47 -3.52 -0.45
CA VAL A 47 19.14 -4.86 0.05
C VAL A 47 18.44 -5.69 -1.02
N ILE A 48 17.45 -5.14 -1.72
CA ILE A 48 16.71 -5.87 -2.75
C ILE A 48 17.61 -6.26 -3.93
N PHE A 49 18.44 -5.34 -4.43
CA PHE A 49 19.39 -5.64 -5.50
C PHE A 49 20.51 -6.57 -5.05
N GLY A 50 21.00 -6.42 -3.82
CA GLY A 50 21.99 -7.32 -3.22
C GLY A 50 21.47 -8.74 -3.06
N ILE A 51 20.25 -8.91 -2.52
CA ILE A 51 19.59 -10.22 -2.44
C ILE A 51 19.42 -10.81 -3.83
N ARG A 52 18.98 -10.01 -4.81
CA ARG A 52 18.80 -10.49 -6.19
C ARG A 52 20.11 -11.01 -6.80
N GLU A 53 21.22 -10.34 -6.54
CA GLU A 53 22.55 -10.76 -7.01
C GLU A 53 22.99 -12.05 -6.33
N ILE A 54 22.96 -12.09 -4.99
CA ILE A 54 23.35 -13.27 -4.19
C ILE A 54 22.50 -14.49 -4.55
N MET A 55 21.22 -14.26 -4.83
CA MET A 55 20.31 -15.34 -5.16
C MET A 55 20.57 -15.91 -6.55
N LYS A 56 21.27 -15.26 -7.49
CA LYS A 56 21.51 -15.80 -8.84
C LYS A 56 22.02 -17.25 -8.80
N ASP A 57 23.02 -17.49 -7.96
CA ASP A 57 23.69 -18.80 -7.83
C ASP A 57 23.08 -19.73 -6.76
N ARG A 58 21.97 -19.32 -6.12
CA ARG A 58 21.33 -20.09 -5.03
C ARG A 58 19.98 -20.67 -5.42
N SER A 59 19.53 -21.71 -4.74
CA SER A 59 18.16 -22.24 -4.93
C SER A 59 17.11 -21.32 -4.27
N PRO A 60 15.86 -21.26 -4.81
CA PRO A 60 14.78 -20.48 -4.20
C PRO A 60 14.53 -20.91 -2.74
N GLN A 61 14.44 -19.95 -1.83
CA GLN A 61 14.25 -20.23 -0.41
C GLN A 61 12.80 -20.63 -0.09
N ARG A 62 12.62 -21.64 0.77
CA ARG A 62 11.29 -22.14 1.19
C ARG A 62 10.81 -21.43 2.46
N LEU A 63 10.48 -20.15 2.34
CA LEU A 63 10.04 -19.30 3.47
C LEU A 63 8.51 -19.26 3.65
N ASN A 64 7.80 -20.36 3.36
CA ASN A 64 6.34 -20.31 3.22
C ASN A 64 5.63 -19.97 4.54
N THR A 65 6.08 -20.55 5.66
CA THR A 65 5.51 -20.27 6.99
C THR A 65 5.72 -18.81 7.39
N LEU A 66 6.94 -18.29 7.22
CA LEU A 66 7.25 -16.90 7.55
C LEU A 66 6.48 -15.93 6.65
N PHE A 67 6.38 -16.23 5.36
CA PHE A 67 5.55 -15.46 4.42
C PHE A 67 4.08 -15.46 4.86
N ARG A 68 3.52 -16.61 5.28
CA ARG A 68 2.14 -16.67 5.78
C ARG A 68 1.94 -15.84 7.05
N ILE A 69 2.84 -15.95 8.03
CA ILE A 69 2.77 -15.16 9.27
C ILE A 69 2.81 -13.65 8.93
N HIS A 70 3.71 -13.24 8.04
CA HIS A 70 3.83 -11.86 7.60
C HIS A 70 2.54 -11.34 6.95
N ASN A 71 1.97 -12.09 6.00
CA ASN A 71 0.73 -11.69 5.32
C ASN A 71 -0.48 -11.71 6.29
N ALA A 72 -0.54 -12.65 7.24
CA ALA A 72 -1.58 -12.65 8.27
C ALA A 72 -1.46 -11.44 9.19
N PHE A 73 -0.24 -11.09 9.62
CA PHE A 73 0.04 -9.90 10.42
C PHE A 73 -0.40 -8.63 9.69
N LEU A 74 -0.01 -8.46 8.42
CA LEU A 74 -0.41 -7.29 7.63
C LEU A 74 -1.93 -7.25 7.41
N SER A 75 -2.57 -8.37 7.10
CA SER A 75 -4.02 -8.43 6.92
C SER A 75 -4.78 -8.05 8.20
N ILE A 76 -4.41 -8.60 9.35
CA ILE A 76 -5.07 -8.33 10.64
C ILE A 76 -4.76 -6.90 11.10
N GLY A 77 -3.50 -6.47 11.00
CA GLY A 77 -3.08 -5.13 11.38
C GLY A 77 -3.76 -4.06 10.53
N SER A 78 -3.87 -4.26 9.21
CA SER A 78 -4.64 -3.36 8.34
C SER A 78 -6.13 -3.32 8.71
N LEU A 79 -6.72 -4.44 9.13
CA LEU A 79 -8.12 -4.48 9.55
C LEU A 79 -8.34 -3.72 10.86
N ILE A 80 -7.49 -3.95 11.87
CA ILE A 80 -7.55 -3.24 13.15
C ILE A 80 -7.40 -1.73 12.91
N LEU A 81 -6.39 -1.34 12.13
CA LEU A 81 -6.14 0.07 11.83
C LEU A 81 -7.27 0.71 11.03
N LEU A 82 -7.87 -0.01 10.08
CA LEU A 82 -9.04 0.45 9.35
C LEU A 82 -10.22 0.70 10.28
N VAL A 83 -10.53 -0.24 11.19
CA VAL A 83 -11.64 -0.07 12.14
C VAL A 83 -11.41 1.14 13.05
N LEU A 84 -10.19 1.30 13.56
CA LEU A 84 -9.82 2.45 14.40
C LEU A 84 -9.93 3.78 13.64
N MET A 85 -9.46 3.85 12.39
CA MET A 85 -9.61 5.05 11.57
C MET A 85 -11.08 5.35 11.27
N MET A 86 -11.89 4.33 10.92
CA MET A 86 -13.31 4.54 10.61
C MET A 86 -14.12 4.93 11.85
N GLU A 87 -13.75 4.45 13.03
CA GLU A 87 -14.37 4.84 14.30
C GLU A 87 -14.11 6.33 14.61
N GLU A 88 -12.87 6.78 14.49
CA GLU A 88 -12.49 8.18 14.70
C GLU A 88 -13.13 9.11 13.66
N VAL A 89 -13.02 8.76 12.37
CA VAL A 89 -13.65 9.53 11.29
C VAL A 89 -15.17 9.56 11.44
N GLY A 90 -15.79 8.45 11.85
CA GLY A 90 -17.21 8.39 12.14
C GLY A 90 -17.61 9.36 13.25
N SER A 91 -16.79 9.48 14.30
CA SER A 91 -17.03 10.46 15.38
C SER A 91 -16.91 11.91 14.90
N ILE A 92 -15.96 12.19 14.01
CA ILE A 92 -15.80 13.53 13.39
C ILE A 92 -17.02 13.82 12.50
N TRP A 93 -17.45 12.86 11.68
CA TRP A 93 -18.63 13.02 10.81
C TRP A 93 -19.94 13.29 11.55
N LEU A 94 -20.09 12.81 12.78
CA LEU A 94 -21.29 13.08 13.58
C LEU A 94 -21.33 14.51 14.11
N THR A 95 -20.19 15.20 14.18
CA THR A 95 -20.06 16.54 14.75
C THR A 95 -19.69 17.60 13.71
N ASN A 96 -19.32 17.19 12.50
CA ASN A 96 -18.88 18.06 11.41
C ASN A 96 -19.60 17.73 10.10
N THR A 97 -19.57 18.65 9.14
CA THR A 97 -20.09 18.40 7.79
C THR A 97 -19.21 17.40 7.03
N THR A 98 -19.74 16.79 5.95
CA THR A 98 -18.94 15.90 5.08
C THR A 98 -17.71 16.63 4.53
N TYR A 99 -17.88 17.89 4.10
CA TYR A 99 -16.78 18.73 3.63
C TYR A 99 -15.78 18.97 4.76
N GLY A 100 -16.25 19.39 5.95
CA GLY A 100 -15.37 19.67 7.08
C GLY A 100 -14.57 18.45 7.51
N THR A 101 -15.18 17.27 7.54
CA THR A 101 -14.49 16.02 7.87
C THR A 101 -13.38 15.66 6.87
N MET A 102 -13.51 16.08 5.61
CA MET A 102 -12.47 15.85 4.60
C MET A 102 -11.39 16.93 4.61
N CYS A 103 -11.79 18.19 4.77
CA CYS A 103 -10.95 19.34 4.41
C CYS A 103 -10.64 20.30 5.56
N ASP A 104 -11.36 20.26 6.67
CA ASP A 104 -11.13 21.17 7.78
C ASP A 104 -9.90 20.74 8.59
N GLU A 105 -9.16 21.71 9.12
CA GLU A 105 -7.97 21.45 9.94
C GLU A 105 -8.35 20.70 11.23
N THR A 106 -9.55 20.95 11.74
CA THR A 106 -10.10 20.28 12.94
C THR A 106 -10.27 18.77 12.76
N SER A 107 -10.32 18.28 11.51
CA SER A 107 -10.40 16.86 11.18
C SER A 107 -9.07 16.12 11.35
N TRP A 108 -7.94 16.85 11.43
CA TRP A 108 -6.65 16.29 11.79
C TRP A 108 -6.53 16.16 13.32
N THR A 109 -7.24 15.20 13.90
CA THR A 109 -7.20 14.95 15.35
C THR A 109 -5.91 14.23 15.75
N GLU A 110 -5.52 14.33 17.04
CA GLU A 110 -4.35 13.62 17.57
C GLU A 110 -4.46 12.09 17.38
N ARG A 111 -5.67 11.55 17.51
CA ARG A 111 -5.93 10.12 17.29
C ARG A 111 -5.76 9.73 15.83
N LEU A 112 -6.28 10.54 14.92
CA LEU A 112 -6.14 10.29 13.48
C LEU A 112 -4.67 10.41 13.04
N GLU A 113 -3.92 11.38 13.58
CA GLU A 113 -2.48 11.51 13.37
C GLU A 113 -1.72 10.28 13.88
N PHE A 114 -2.05 9.79 15.08
CA PHE A 114 -1.45 8.58 15.63
C PHE A 114 -1.73 7.35 14.76
N TYR A 115 -2.97 7.17 14.28
CA TYR A 115 -3.30 6.10 13.35
C TYR A 115 -2.58 6.25 12.01
N TYR A 116 -2.41 7.48 11.52
CA TYR A 116 -1.57 7.75 10.35
C TYR A 116 -0.13 7.28 10.63
N MET A 117 0.47 7.65 11.76
CA MET A 117 1.82 7.23 12.12
C MET A 117 1.96 5.70 12.11
N ILE A 118 0.97 4.97 12.64
CA ILE A 118 0.95 3.50 12.57
C ILE A 118 0.89 3.02 11.11
N ASN A 119 0.00 3.59 10.28
CA ASN A 119 -0.06 3.28 8.85
C ASN A 119 1.29 3.52 8.16
N TYR A 120 1.95 4.62 8.49
CA TYR A 120 3.26 4.99 7.96
C TYR A 120 4.33 3.94 8.29
N TYR A 121 4.39 3.48 9.55
CA TYR A 121 5.29 2.40 9.93
C TYR A 121 4.94 1.06 9.27
N PHE A 122 3.65 0.77 9.08
CA PHE A 122 3.21 -0.40 8.33
C PHE A 122 3.80 -0.41 6.91
N LYS A 123 3.94 0.74 6.24
CA LYS A 123 4.57 0.80 4.91
C LYS A 123 6.02 0.33 4.87
N TYR A 124 6.77 0.52 5.96
CA TYR A 124 8.12 -0.07 6.07
C TYR A 124 8.08 -1.58 6.31
N ILE A 125 7.09 -2.08 7.05
CA ILE A 125 6.89 -3.53 7.22
C ILE A 125 6.50 -4.16 5.88
N GLU A 126 5.69 -3.50 5.06
CA GLU A 126 5.33 -3.95 3.71
C GLU A 126 6.55 -4.08 2.78
N LEU A 127 7.68 -3.40 3.05
CA LEU A 127 8.92 -3.58 2.26
C LEU A 127 9.48 -5.00 2.34
N PHE A 128 9.16 -5.75 3.41
CA PHE A 128 9.55 -7.15 3.53
C PHE A 128 8.85 -8.04 2.49
N ASP A 129 7.72 -7.63 1.90
CA ASP A 129 7.10 -8.34 0.78
C ASP A 129 8.10 -8.50 -0.37
N THR A 130 8.77 -7.41 -0.73
CA THR A 130 9.77 -7.42 -1.81
C THR A 130 10.96 -8.30 -1.46
N VAL A 131 11.37 -8.34 -0.18
CA VAL A 131 12.43 -9.22 0.32
C VAL A 131 12.04 -10.69 0.16
N PHE A 132 10.82 -11.07 0.55
CA PHE A 132 10.32 -12.44 0.35
C PHE A 132 10.27 -12.82 -1.12
N LEU A 133 9.84 -11.90 -2.00
CA LEU A 133 9.82 -12.16 -3.43
C LEU A 133 11.23 -12.37 -3.99
N ALA A 134 12.20 -11.54 -3.58
CA ALA A 134 13.59 -11.68 -3.99
C ALA A 134 14.20 -13.02 -3.54
N LEU A 135 14.02 -13.40 -2.27
CA LEU A 135 14.50 -14.68 -1.72
C LEU A 135 13.82 -15.92 -2.33
N LYS A 136 12.57 -15.79 -2.79
CA LYS A 136 11.83 -16.85 -3.48
C LYS A 136 12.12 -16.88 -4.99
N LYS A 137 13.07 -16.09 -5.49
CA LYS A 137 13.36 -15.91 -6.93
C LYS A 137 12.11 -15.58 -7.75
N LYS A 138 11.21 -14.80 -7.18
CA LYS A 138 10.02 -14.34 -7.86
C LYS A 138 10.32 -13.03 -8.60
N PRO A 139 9.70 -12.80 -9.78
CA PRO A 139 9.97 -11.59 -10.54
C PRO A 139 9.52 -10.36 -9.75
N LEU A 140 10.44 -9.42 -9.58
CA LEU A 140 10.20 -8.13 -8.97
C LEU A 140 9.72 -7.16 -10.05
N ALA A 141 8.41 -6.98 -10.15
CA ALA A 141 7.84 -6.02 -11.09
C ALA A 141 8.24 -4.60 -10.68
N PHE A 142 8.59 -3.75 -11.66
CA PHE A 142 8.86 -2.33 -11.43
C PHE A 142 7.73 -1.67 -10.62
N LEU A 143 6.48 -1.93 -11.00
CA LEU A 143 5.29 -1.43 -10.30
C LEU A 143 5.33 -1.72 -8.80
N HIS A 144 5.75 -2.92 -8.40
CA HIS A 144 5.79 -3.31 -6.99
C HIS A 144 6.88 -2.56 -6.23
N VAL A 145 8.12 -2.58 -6.74
CA VAL A 145 9.25 -1.89 -6.07
C VAL A 145 9.04 -0.38 -6.02
N PHE A 146 8.55 0.21 -7.12
CA PHE A 146 8.21 1.62 -7.18
C PHE A 146 7.08 1.99 -6.22
N HIS A 147 5.99 1.23 -6.20
CA HIS A 147 4.88 1.46 -5.29
C HIS A 147 5.29 1.39 -3.83
N HIS A 148 5.99 0.33 -3.40
CA HIS A 148 6.35 0.20 -1.98
C HIS A 148 7.31 1.32 -1.51
N SER A 149 8.30 1.67 -2.33
CA SER A 149 9.23 2.76 -1.99
C SER A 149 8.55 4.13 -2.01
N ALA A 150 7.75 4.42 -3.03
CA ALA A 150 7.10 5.72 -3.17
C ALA A 150 5.92 5.90 -2.21
N THR A 151 5.22 4.83 -1.79
CA THR A 151 4.13 4.94 -0.81
C THR A 151 4.66 5.26 0.59
N ALA A 152 5.82 4.71 0.98
CA ALA A 152 6.48 5.12 2.23
C ALA A 152 6.88 6.62 2.18
N LEU A 153 7.43 7.08 1.05
CA LEU A 153 7.74 8.48 0.85
C LEU A 153 6.49 9.38 0.85
N LEU A 154 5.40 8.92 0.25
CA LEU A 154 4.11 9.62 0.26
C LEU A 154 3.61 9.85 1.68
N CYS A 155 3.57 8.80 2.51
CA CYS A 155 3.14 8.92 3.89
C CYS A 155 3.99 9.93 4.67
N PHE A 156 5.31 9.94 4.45
CA PHE A 156 6.20 10.93 5.06
C PHE A 156 5.87 12.37 4.64
N VAL A 157 5.71 12.62 3.34
CA VAL A 157 5.39 13.97 2.82
C VAL A 157 4.01 14.43 3.32
N GLN A 158 3.02 13.55 3.34
CA GLN A 158 1.67 13.87 3.81
C GLN A 158 1.59 14.11 5.32
N LEU A 159 2.34 13.36 6.15
CA LEU A 159 2.44 13.61 7.59
C LEU A 159 3.02 15.01 7.88
N ASN A 160 4.09 15.39 7.19
CA ASN A 160 4.65 16.75 7.29
C ASN A 160 3.68 17.82 6.76
N GLY A 161 2.88 17.47 5.77
CA GLY A 161 1.90 18.36 5.16
C GLY A 161 0.59 18.51 5.94
N LYS A 162 0.33 17.67 6.96
CA LYS A 162 -0.93 17.61 7.73
C LYS A 162 -2.18 17.64 6.85
N THR A 163 -2.16 16.86 5.77
CA THR A 163 -3.23 16.85 4.77
C THR A 163 -4.48 16.13 5.32
N SER A 164 -5.53 16.86 5.70
CA SER A 164 -6.72 16.28 6.34
C SER A 164 -7.41 15.23 5.47
N VAL A 165 -7.42 15.41 4.14
CA VAL A 165 -8.09 14.50 3.20
C VAL A 165 -7.47 13.10 3.12
N SER A 166 -6.27 12.94 3.68
CA SER A 166 -5.49 11.70 3.61
C SER A 166 -6.18 10.49 4.26
N TRP A 167 -7.08 10.68 5.23
CA TRP A 167 -7.80 9.57 5.85
C TRP A 167 -8.63 8.78 4.85
N VAL A 168 -9.20 9.44 3.83
CA VAL A 168 -10.00 8.76 2.79
C VAL A 168 -9.12 7.78 2.03
N VAL A 169 -7.96 8.26 1.59
CA VAL A 169 -6.98 7.49 0.81
C VAL A 169 -6.43 6.33 1.65
N ILE A 170 -6.12 6.59 2.92
CA ILE A 170 -5.58 5.56 3.83
C ILE A 170 -6.63 4.49 4.11
N SER A 171 -7.87 4.87 4.43
CA SER A 171 -8.95 3.91 4.71
C SER A 171 -9.25 3.03 3.49
N LEU A 172 -9.30 3.60 2.28
CA LEU A 172 -9.47 2.83 1.05
C LEU A 172 -8.28 1.90 0.79
N ASN A 173 -7.05 2.36 1.00
CA ASN A 173 -5.86 1.53 0.88
C ASN A 173 -5.87 0.37 1.89
N LEU A 174 -6.18 0.63 3.17
CA LEU A 174 -6.27 -0.37 4.21
C LEU A 174 -7.33 -1.42 3.89
N ALA A 175 -8.51 -1.01 3.41
CA ALA A 175 -9.58 -1.93 3.01
C ALA A 175 -9.12 -2.88 1.89
N VAL A 176 -8.44 -2.36 0.87
CA VAL A 176 -7.87 -3.17 -0.20
C VAL A 176 -6.73 -4.06 0.32
N HIS A 177 -5.89 -3.56 1.23
CA HIS A 177 -4.78 -4.31 1.83
C HIS A 177 -5.25 -5.48 2.69
N VAL A 178 -6.34 -5.33 3.45
CA VAL A 178 -6.96 -6.45 4.18
C VAL A 178 -7.26 -7.60 3.23
N ILE A 179 -7.92 -7.31 2.11
CA ILE A 179 -8.33 -8.32 1.13
C ILE A 179 -7.12 -8.89 0.38
N MET A 180 -6.16 -8.05 0.00
CA MET A 180 -4.95 -8.44 -0.73
C MET A 180 -4.04 -9.35 0.11
N TYR A 181 -3.77 -8.98 1.36
CA TYR A 181 -2.91 -9.77 2.24
C TYR A 181 -3.57 -11.07 2.67
N TYR A 182 -4.89 -11.06 2.90
CA TYR A 182 -5.64 -12.30 3.10
C TYR A 182 -5.53 -13.23 1.88
N TYR A 183 -5.66 -12.70 0.66
CA TYR A 183 -5.46 -13.46 -0.57
C TYR A 183 -4.06 -14.09 -0.64
N TYR A 184 -3.01 -13.35 -0.30
CA TYR A 184 -1.64 -13.88 -0.30
C TYR A 184 -1.39 -14.92 0.80
N PHE A 185 -1.95 -14.72 2.00
CA PHE A 185 -1.94 -15.71 3.07
C PHE A 185 -2.61 -17.03 2.62
N ALA A 186 -3.82 -16.94 2.07
CA ALA A 186 -4.60 -18.10 1.65
C ALA A 186 -3.93 -18.86 0.49
N THR A 187 -3.44 -18.13 -0.52
CA THR A 187 -2.74 -18.74 -1.66
C THR A 187 -1.40 -19.37 -1.27
N ALA A 188 -0.68 -18.80 -0.29
CA ALA A 188 0.51 -19.42 0.28
C ALA A 188 0.19 -20.70 1.08
N GLY A 189 -1.03 -20.81 1.61
CA GLY A 189 -1.58 -22.03 2.20
C GLY A 189 -2.03 -23.09 1.18
N GLY A 190 -1.92 -22.82 -0.12
CA GLY A 190 -2.32 -23.74 -1.19
C GLY A 190 -3.74 -23.54 -1.72
N ALA A 191 -4.48 -22.53 -1.24
CA ALA A 191 -5.82 -22.23 -1.75
C ALA A 191 -5.76 -21.73 -3.20
N LYS A 192 -6.62 -22.27 -4.06
CA LYS A 192 -6.80 -21.81 -5.44
C LYS A 192 -7.97 -20.82 -5.49
N ILE A 193 -7.65 -19.55 -5.64
CA ILE A 193 -8.65 -18.47 -5.60
C ILE A 193 -8.92 -17.93 -7.02
N TRP A 194 -10.16 -18.11 -7.48
CA TRP A 194 -10.64 -17.70 -8.81
C TRP A 194 -10.81 -16.18 -8.99
N TRP A 195 -11.04 -15.44 -7.90
CA TRP A 195 -11.37 -14.01 -7.95
C TRP A 195 -10.15 -13.07 -7.94
N LYS A 196 -8.94 -13.55 -8.28
CA LYS A 196 -7.72 -12.74 -8.38
C LYS A 196 -7.89 -11.49 -9.25
N LYS A 197 -8.64 -11.60 -10.35
CA LYS A 197 -8.87 -10.46 -11.26
C LYS A 197 -9.64 -9.32 -10.57
N TYR A 198 -10.60 -9.66 -9.70
CA TYR A 198 -11.37 -8.66 -8.97
C TYR A 198 -10.52 -7.91 -7.95
N LEU A 199 -9.47 -8.54 -7.41
CA LEU A 199 -8.50 -7.86 -6.54
C LEU A 199 -7.81 -6.70 -7.27
N THR A 200 -7.31 -6.94 -8.48
CA THR A 200 -6.69 -5.88 -9.29
C THR A 200 -7.72 -4.81 -9.70
N SER A 201 -8.96 -5.20 -9.99
CA SER A 201 -10.03 -4.24 -10.26
C SER A 201 -10.34 -3.35 -9.05
N MET A 202 -10.37 -3.91 -7.83
CA MET A 202 -10.57 -3.15 -6.59
C MET A 202 -9.44 -2.13 -6.37
N GLN A 203 -8.18 -2.51 -6.60
CA GLN A 203 -7.04 -1.59 -6.54
C GLN A 203 -7.18 -0.42 -7.54
N ILE A 204 -7.60 -0.70 -8.77
CA ILE A 204 -7.82 0.35 -9.78
C ILE A 204 -8.96 1.28 -9.36
N ILE A 205 -10.08 0.73 -8.88
CA ILE A 205 -11.21 1.53 -8.40
C ILE A 205 -10.81 2.41 -7.22
N GLN A 206 -10.03 1.87 -6.27
CA GLN A 206 -9.46 2.63 -5.16
C GLN A 206 -8.66 3.84 -5.67
N PHE A 207 -7.70 3.65 -6.58
CA PHE A 207 -6.92 4.78 -7.12
C PHE A 207 -7.76 5.81 -7.89
N ILE A 208 -8.83 5.40 -8.56
CA ILE A 208 -9.75 6.35 -9.22
C ILE A 208 -10.43 7.23 -8.17
N ILE A 209 -10.96 6.62 -7.09
CA ILE A 209 -11.61 7.37 -6.02
C ILE A 209 -10.60 8.30 -5.33
N ASP A 210 -9.40 7.80 -5.01
CA ASP A 210 -8.34 8.58 -4.37
C ASP A 210 -7.97 9.82 -5.20
N ILE A 211 -7.80 9.65 -6.52
CA ILE A 211 -7.49 10.77 -7.42
C ILE A 211 -8.62 11.80 -7.41
N VAL A 212 -9.88 11.39 -7.51
CA VAL A 212 -11.01 12.32 -7.49
C VAL A 212 -11.00 13.16 -6.21
N ILE A 213 -10.81 12.50 -5.06
CA ILE A 213 -10.83 13.15 -3.75
C ILE A 213 -9.61 14.06 -3.54
N VAL A 214 -8.41 13.61 -3.91
CA VAL A 214 -7.18 14.41 -3.74
C VAL A 214 -7.14 15.59 -4.70
N TYR A 215 -7.59 15.43 -5.95
CA TYR A 215 -7.72 16.55 -6.89
C TYR A 215 -8.79 17.55 -6.42
N PHE A 216 -9.91 17.06 -5.87
CA PHE A 216 -10.91 17.93 -5.26
C PHE A 216 -10.31 18.73 -4.10
N GLY A 217 -9.65 18.07 -3.13
CA GLY A 217 -9.02 18.77 -2.00
C GLY A 217 -7.95 19.78 -2.45
N THR A 218 -7.12 19.41 -3.43
CA THR A 218 -6.11 20.29 -4.02
C THR A 218 -6.75 21.50 -4.70
N TYR A 219 -7.78 21.29 -5.51
CA TYR A 219 -8.52 22.38 -6.16
C TYR A 219 -9.11 23.35 -5.13
N GLN A 220 -9.75 22.83 -4.08
CA GLN A 220 -10.34 23.66 -3.04
C GLN A 220 -9.29 24.49 -2.29
N HIS A 221 -8.13 23.91 -1.98
CA HIS A 221 -7.02 24.63 -1.38
C HIS A 221 -6.56 25.79 -2.27
N TYR A 222 -6.17 25.50 -3.53
CA TYR A 222 -5.68 26.52 -4.46
C TYR A 222 -6.71 27.60 -4.79
N ALA A 223 -7.98 27.23 -4.95
CA ALA A 223 -9.05 28.18 -5.21
C ALA A 223 -9.29 29.10 -4.00
N ALA A 224 -9.23 28.58 -2.78
CA ALA A 224 -9.39 29.36 -1.56
C ALA A 224 -8.19 30.27 -1.26
N THR A 225 -6.95 29.84 -1.56
CA THR A 225 -5.72 30.56 -1.18
C THR A 225 -5.17 31.49 -2.26
N HIS A 226 -5.26 31.10 -3.54
CA HIS A 226 -4.61 31.84 -4.65
C HIS A 226 -5.61 32.42 -5.65
N TYR A 227 -6.77 31.79 -5.83
CA TYR A 227 -7.70 32.13 -6.90
C TYR A 227 -9.11 32.38 -6.38
N HIS A 228 -9.28 33.40 -5.53
CA HIS A 228 -10.55 33.74 -4.88
C HIS A 228 -11.76 33.96 -5.83
N HIS A 229 -11.50 34.18 -7.12
CA HIS A 229 -12.54 34.33 -8.15
C HIS A 229 -13.12 32.99 -8.63
N LEU A 230 -12.46 31.87 -8.34
CA LEU A 230 -12.93 30.54 -8.71
C LEU A 230 -13.96 30.03 -7.68
N PRO A 231 -14.97 29.26 -8.12
CA PRO A 231 -15.95 28.69 -7.21
C PRO A 231 -15.28 27.65 -6.31
N HIS A 232 -15.35 27.87 -5.01
CA HIS A 232 -14.86 26.97 -3.96
C HIS A 232 -15.79 27.02 -2.76
N TRP A 233 -15.70 26.01 -1.89
CA TRP A 233 -16.52 25.97 -0.67
C TRP A 233 -15.80 26.66 0.49
N SER A 234 -14.61 26.17 0.81
CA SER A 234 -13.66 26.77 1.75
C SER A 234 -12.27 26.19 1.48
N ASN A 235 -11.29 26.54 2.32
CA ASN A 235 -9.95 25.99 2.24
C ASN A 235 -9.93 24.50 2.64
N CYS A 236 -9.04 23.73 2.02
CA CYS A 236 -8.76 22.34 2.40
C CYS A 236 -7.37 22.26 3.04
N ALA A 237 -7.29 21.66 4.22
CA ALA A 237 -6.09 21.60 5.04
C ALA A 237 -5.01 20.73 4.37
N GLY A 238 -3.80 21.29 4.30
CA GLY A 238 -2.64 20.64 3.72
C GLY A 238 -1.65 21.66 3.16
N THR A 239 -0.41 21.22 2.97
CA THR A 239 0.60 22.02 2.25
C THR A 239 0.50 21.77 0.75
N GLU A 240 0.81 22.78 -0.05
CA GLU A 240 0.85 22.67 -1.52
C GLU A 240 1.81 21.58 -2.01
N THR A 241 2.98 21.46 -1.38
CA THR A 241 3.96 20.42 -1.73
C THR A 241 3.38 19.03 -1.51
N ALA A 242 2.69 18.80 -0.39
CA ALA A 242 2.03 17.52 -0.13
C ALA A 242 0.89 17.26 -1.11
N ALA A 243 0.07 18.26 -1.42
CA ALA A 243 -1.02 18.15 -2.38
C ALA A 243 -0.53 17.75 -3.77
N LEU A 244 0.45 18.50 -4.32
CA LEU A 244 1.01 18.25 -5.65
C LEU A 244 1.73 16.89 -5.72
N PHE A 245 2.50 16.55 -4.68
CA PHE A 245 3.18 15.26 -4.60
C PHE A 245 2.18 14.10 -4.58
N GLY A 246 1.09 14.23 -3.79
CA GLY A 246 0.00 13.25 -3.74
C GLY A 246 -0.69 13.07 -5.09
N CYS A 247 -1.09 14.16 -5.74
CA CYS A 247 -1.69 14.15 -7.07
C CYS A 247 -0.81 13.44 -8.11
N GLY A 248 0.47 13.81 -8.19
CA GLY A 248 1.40 13.23 -9.15
C GLY A 248 1.64 11.74 -8.94
N LEU A 249 1.80 11.32 -7.68
CA LEU A 249 2.09 9.93 -7.38
C LEU A 249 0.88 9.01 -7.58
N LEU A 250 -0.31 9.41 -7.11
CA LEU A 250 -1.54 8.64 -7.31
C LEU A 250 -1.89 8.50 -8.80
N THR A 251 -1.71 9.56 -9.59
CA THR A 251 -1.87 9.51 -11.05
C THR A 251 -0.92 8.52 -11.68
N THR A 252 0.35 8.51 -11.23
CA THR A 252 1.35 7.54 -11.69
C THR A 252 0.94 6.11 -11.34
N TYR A 253 0.43 5.87 -10.12
CA TYR A 253 -0.06 4.56 -9.70
C TYR A 253 -1.21 4.06 -10.56
N LEU A 254 -2.23 4.89 -10.79
CA LEU A 254 -3.35 4.51 -11.66
C LEU A 254 -2.85 4.08 -13.05
N GLY A 255 -1.96 4.85 -13.67
CA GLY A 255 -1.37 4.51 -14.96
C GLY A 255 -0.63 3.16 -14.95
N LEU A 256 0.18 2.91 -13.93
CA LEU A 256 0.93 1.65 -13.81
C LEU A 256 0.02 0.44 -13.55
N PHE A 257 -1.04 0.59 -12.74
CA PHE A 257 -2.00 -0.48 -12.47
C PHE A 257 -2.89 -0.79 -13.68
N ILE A 258 -3.33 0.22 -14.44
CA ILE A 258 -4.03 0.03 -15.71
C ILE A 258 -3.13 -0.71 -16.70
N ASN A 259 -1.86 -0.30 -16.83
CA ASN A 259 -0.90 -0.95 -17.70
C ASN A 259 -0.69 -2.43 -17.30
N PHE A 260 -0.52 -2.70 -16.01
CA PHE A 260 -0.44 -4.06 -15.48
C PHE A 260 -1.69 -4.89 -15.84
N TYR A 261 -2.89 -4.34 -15.61
CA TYR A 261 -4.14 -5.03 -15.93
C TYR A 261 -4.28 -5.36 -17.42
N ILE A 262 -3.93 -4.42 -18.30
CA ILE A 262 -3.95 -4.63 -19.76
C ILE A 262 -2.98 -5.74 -20.16
N GLN A 263 -1.75 -5.72 -19.63
CA GLN A 263 -0.73 -6.72 -19.95
C GLN A 263 -1.10 -8.12 -19.44
N THR A 264 -1.61 -8.22 -18.21
CA THR A 264 -1.94 -9.51 -17.60
C THR A 264 -3.25 -10.12 -18.10
N TYR A 265 -4.30 -9.33 -18.28
CA TYR A 265 -5.65 -9.86 -18.52
C TYR A 265 -6.15 -9.64 -19.95
N LYS A 266 -5.81 -8.53 -20.61
CA LYS A 266 -6.30 -8.25 -21.98
C LYS A 266 -5.37 -8.80 -23.05
N LYS A 267 -4.04 -8.71 -22.88
CA LYS A 267 -3.08 -9.23 -23.88
C LYS A 267 -2.94 -10.76 -23.84
N SER A 268 -2.97 -11.39 -22.66
CA SER A 268 -2.99 -12.85 -22.55
C SER A 268 -4.24 -13.50 -23.15
N ALA A 269 -5.38 -12.79 -23.21
CA ALA A 269 -6.59 -13.28 -23.87
C ALA A 269 -6.51 -13.27 -25.41
N LYS A 270 -5.54 -12.56 -26.02
CA LYS A 270 -5.34 -12.47 -27.48
C LYS A 270 -4.21 -13.35 -28.03
N GLY A 271 -3.79 -14.39 -27.31
CA GLY A 271 -2.94 -15.46 -27.85
C GLY A 271 -1.44 -15.13 -28.06
N LYS A 272 -0.92 -13.97 -27.63
CA LYS A 272 0.52 -13.74 -27.57
C LYS A 272 1.07 -14.24 -26.23
N LYS A 273 2.08 -15.13 -26.28
CA LYS A 273 2.86 -15.56 -25.09
C LYS A 273 3.27 -14.30 -24.30
N PRO A 274 3.11 -14.30 -22.96
CA PRO A 274 3.47 -13.15 -22.15
C PRO A 274 4.98 -12.90 -22.30
N THR A 275 5.35 -11.76 -22.86
CA THR A 275 6.68 -11.19 -22.68
C THR A 275 6.88 -10.98 -21.19
N ALA A 276 8.00 -11.50 -20.68
CA ALA A 276 8.33 -11.53 -19.26
C ALA A 276 8.49 -10.10 -18.70
N ASN A 277 7.38 -9.46 -18.33
CA ASN A 277 7.34 -8.32 -17.44
C ASN A 277 6.09 -8.46 -16.57
N GLY A 278 6.29 -8.88 -15.31
CA GLY A 278 5.24 -8.91 -14.30
C GLY A 278 4.40 -10.18 -14.25
N ILE A 279 5.01 -11.33 -13.91
CA ILE A 279 4.23 -12.45 -13.34
C ILE A 279 3.93 -12.08 -11.89
N ALA A 280 2.74 -11.54 -11.63
CA ALA A 280 2.22 -11.45 -10.27
C ALA A 280 2.08 -12.86 -9.70
N ASN A 281 2.88 -13.14 -8.67
CA ASN A 281 3.11 -14.44 -8.07
C ASN A 281 1.85 -15.27 -7.83
N GLY A 282 1.95 -16.53 -8.27
CA GLY A 282 1.03 -17.63 -8.07
C GLY A 282 1.58 -18.81 -8.88
N HIS A 283 1.81 -19.94 -8.22
CA HIS A 283 2.47 -21.15 -8.72
C HIS A 283 2.23 -21.48 -10.21
N ALA A 284 3.31 -21.56 -10.98
CA ALA A 284 3.46 -22.57 -12.02
C ALA A 284 4.23 -23.75 -11.40
N GLN A 285 3.52 -24.81 -11.02
CA GLN A 285 4.13 -26.14 -10.95
C GLN A 285 3.91 -26.80 -12.30
N ASN A 286 4.93 -26.75 -13.15
CA ASN A 286 5.12 -27.79 -14.16
C ASN A 286 5.96 -28.88 -13.50
N GLY A 287 5.30 -29.95 -13.08
CA GLY A 287 5.92 -31.25 -12.87
C GLY A 287 5.35 -32.19 -13.91
N ASN A 288 6.14 -32.50 -14.95
CA ASN A 288 6.21 -33.78 -15.66
C ASN A 288 7.05 -33.62 -16.94
N GLY A 289 8.37 -33.76 -16.80
CA GLY A 289 9.20 -34.54 -17.73
C GLY A 289 9.66 -35.76 -16.93
N CYS A 290 9.76 -36.98 -17.44
CA CYS A 290 9.85 -37.47 -18.81
C CYS A 290 9.30 -38.92 -18.83
N ALA A 291 8.68 -39.32 -19.95
CA ALA A 291 8.92 -40.60 -20.62
C ALA A 291 7.96 -40.72 -21.81
N ASN A 292 8.46 -40.53 -23.02
CA ASN A 292 7.81 -40.99 -24.24
C ASN A 292 8.85 -41.86 -24.95
N PRO A 293 8.67 -43.19 -25.06
CA PRO A 293 9.44 -43.98 -26.00
C PRO A 293 8.88 -43.73 -27.40
N SER A 294 9.66 -43.06 -28.23
CA SER A 294 9.40 -42.93 -29.65
C SER A 294 9.44 -44.30 -30.30
N SER A 295 8.28 -44.74 -30.79
CA SER A 295 8.12 -45.74 -31.84
C SER A 295 8.89 -45.29 -33.09
N TYR A 296 9.90 -46.05 -33.50
CA TYR A 296 10.38 -46.06 -34.88
C TYR A 296 10.08 -47.41 -35.52
N ARG A 297 9.49 -47.31 -36.71
CA ARG A 297 9.04 -48.36 -37.61
C ARG A 297 10.19 -49.29 -38.04
N THR A 298 9.84 -50.57 -38.12
CA THR A 298 10.15 -51.52 -39.20
C THR A 298 10.82 -50.97 -40.46
N ALA A 299 11.95 -51.57 -40.87
CA ALA A 299 12.15 -52.17 -42.20
C ALA A 299 13.55 -52.80 -42.35
N ARG A 300 13.54 -54.11 -42.69
CA ARG A 300 14.61 -54.98 -43.21
C ARG A 300 15.73 -55.42 -42.25
#